data_AF-A0AB38I9Y2-F1
#
_entry.id   AF-A0AB38I9Y2-F1
#
_cell.length_a   1.000
_cell.length_b   1.000
_cell.length_c   1.000
_cell.angle_alpha   90.00
_cell.angle_beta   90.00
_cell.angle_gamma   90.00
#
_symmetry.space_group_name_H-M   'P 1'
#
loop_
_entity.id
_entity.type
_entity.pdbx_description
1 polymer ?
#
loop_
_entity_poly.entity_id
_entity_poly.type
_entity_poly.pdbx_seq_one_letter_code
_entity_poly.pdbx_strand_id
1 'polypeptide(L)'
;MLYDLSLHMGYSYDAPASGARHIMRLMPLSLTNRQRLIAGSITISPSPDEQSHFVDFFHHPTTSFLLRAPHETLDIRMQARVQVESQPIAADFSPLLADLPEEITGMWSLAPDSPHHFLGDSPRLTEAREIADYARSCATPDLTAMQIAHALCARINKDFTYDPEATTVDTTPLEAFKLKRGVCQDFTHVMIQALRSLGIPAGYVSGFLRTIPPPGKERLEGADAMHAWVRIWCGETIGWIELDPTNNIPAGMDHIVVAYGRDYSDVVPVIGVLKSYGGHRAVQAVDVIPLK
;
A
#
# COMPACT_ATOMS: atom_id res chain seq x y z
N MET A 1 18.72 1.97 8.70
CA MET A 1 18.28 3.30 9.18
C MET A 1 17.23 3.12 10.24
N LEU A 2 17.20 3.99 11.23
CA LEU A 2 16.26 3.92 12.33
C LEU A 2 15.32 5.12 12.24
N TYR A 3 14.01 4.91 12.43
CA TYR A 3 13.00 5.95 12.33
C TYR A 3 12.12 5.96 13.58
N ASP A 4 11.74 7.14 14.03
CA ASP A 4 10.57 7.37 14.88
C ASP A 4 9.40 7.83 13.98
N LEU A 5 8.26 7.16 14.13
CA LEU A 5 7.05 7.42 13.39
C LEU A 5 5.97 7.94 14.33
N SER A 6 5.24 8.95 13.90
CA SER A 6 3.96 9.32 14.47
C SER A 6 2.89 9.46 13.40
N LEU A 7 1.71 8.93 13.68
CA LEU A 7 0.51 9.10 12.87
C LEU A 7 -0.60 9.63 13.76
N HIS A 8 -1.33 10.61 13.27
CA HIS A 8 -2.59 11.06 13.84
C HIS A 8 -3.69 10.97 12.78
N MET A 9 -4.80 10.33 13.13
CA MET A 9 -6.04 10.33 12.36
C MET A 9 -7.14 10.84 13.27
N GLY A 10 -7.73 11.98 12.92
CA GLY A 10 -8.81 12.61 13.69
C GLY A 10 -10.08 12.67 12.86
N TYR A 11 -11.21 12.35 13.48
CA TYR A 11 -12.53 12.45 12.89
C TYR A 11 -13.39 13.35 13.77
N SER A 12 -14.11 14.28 13.15
CA SER A 12 -15.12 15.11 13.80
C SER A 12 -16.46 14.91 13.10
N TYR A 13 -17.51 14.62 13.86
CA TYR A 13 -18.84 14.32 13.34
C TYR A 13 -19.76 15.52 13.57
N ASP A 14 -20.57 15.89 12.57
CA ASP A 14 -21.51 17.00 12.71
C ASP A 14 -22.58 16.73 13.78
N ALA A 15 -22.96 15.47 13.95
CA ALA A 15 -23.74 14.97 15.07
C ALA A 15 -23.04 13.75 15.71
N PRO A 16 -23.17 13.55 17.04
CA PRO A 16 -22.50 12.46 17.74
C PRO A 16 -22.70 11.09 17.07
N ALA A 17 -21.58 10.46 16.71
CA ALA A 17 -21.57 9.09 16.21
C ALA A 17 -21.76 8.10 17.35
N SER A 18 -22.42 6.97 17.11
CA SER A 18 -22.63 5.92 18.11
C SER A 18 -22.55 4.52 17.51
N GLY A 19 -22.31 3.52 18.38
CA GLY A 19 -22.19 2.13 17.96
C GLY A 19 -21.12 1.90 16.89
N ALA A 20 -20.01 2.63 16.99
CA ALA A 20 -18.94 2.62 16.00
C ALA A 20 -18.04 1.40 16.22
N ARG A 21 -17.95 0.51 15.23
CA ARG A 21 -17.05 -0.64 15.23
C ARG A 21 -16.04 -0.49 14.11
N HIS A 22 -14.77 -0.58 14.45
CA HIS A 22 -13.68 -0.37 13.51
C HIS A 22 -12.65 -1.49 13.59
N ILE A 23 -11.95 -1.69 12.49
CA ILE A 23 -10.76 -2.51 12.32
C ILE A 23 -9.66 -1.61 11.79
N MET A 24 -8.46 -1.70 12.36
CA MET A 24 -7.32 -0.88 11.95
C MET A 24 -6.05 -1.71 11.71
N ARG A 25 -5.27 -1.27 10.73
CA ARG A 25 -3.97 -1.83 10.32
C ARG A 25 -2.97 -0.68 10.19
N LEU A 26 -2.43 -0.26 11.32
CA LEU A 26 -1.56 0.93 11.40
C LEU A 26 -0.13 0.63 11.84
N MET A 27 0.10 -0.54 12.43
CA MET A 27 1.42 -0.90 12.95
C MET A 27 2.35 -1.35 11.80
N PRO A 28 3.55 -0.77 11.68
CA PRO A 28 4.56 -1.27 10.74
C PRO A 28 4.87 -2.75 10.97
N LEU A 29 5.10 -3.49 9.87
CA LEU A 29 5.45 -4.90 9.94
C LEU A 29 6.89 -5.12 10.42
N SER A 30 7.17 -6.33 10.90
CA SER A 30 8.55 -6.85 11.00
C SER A 30 8.76 -7.86 9.87
N LEU A 31 9.65 -7.53 8.95
CA LEU A 31 9.93 -8.28 7.73
C LEU A 31 11.41 -8.63 7.68
N THR A 32 11.72 -9.92 7.58
CA THR A 32 13.09 -10.43 7.52
C THR A 32 13.90 -9.72 6.44
N ASN A 33 15.11 -9.27 6.79
CA ASN A 33 16.05 -8.57 5.92
C ASN A 33 15.51 -7.25 5.31
N ARG A 34 14.38 -6.71 5.78
CA ARG A 34 13.77 -5.47 5.24
C ARG A 34 13.50 -4.44 6.32
N GLN A 35 12.77 -4.81 7.35
CA GLN A 35 12.50 -3.90 8.47
C GLN A 35 12.16 -4.66 9.74
N ARG A 36 12.37 -4.01 10.88
CA ARG A 36 12.03 -4.54 12.20
C ARG A 36 11.35 -3.46 13.03
N LEU A 37 10.12 -3.73 13.46
CA LEU A 37 9.45 -2.94 14.48
C LEU A 37 10.16 -3.17 15.82
N ILE A 38 10.74 -2.12 16.39
CA ILE A 38 11.41 -2.17 17.70
C ILE A 38 10.39 -2.01 18.82
N ALA A 39 9.51 -1.02 18.69
CA ALA A 39 8.45 -0.73 19.63
C ALA A 39 7.35 0.05 18.91
N GLY A 40 6.12 -0.06 19.39
CA GLY A 40 5.08 0.86 18.99
C GLY A 40 3.78 0.66 19.76
N SER A 41 2.91 1.66 19.67
CA SER A 41 1.65 1.73 20.40
C SER A 41 0.61 2.45 19.57
N ILE A 42 -0.65 2.12 19.84
CA ILE A 42 -1.81 2.82 19.31
C ILE A 42 -2.66 3.27 20.49
N THR A 43 -3.06 4.54 20.46
CA THR A 43 -3.99 5.13 21.43
C THR A 43 -5.23 5.59 20.68
N ILE A 44 -6.39 5.27 21.25
CA ILE A 44 -7.71 5.62 20.70
C ILE A 44 -8.43 6.48 21.74
N SER A 45 -8.99 7.60 21.31
CA SER A 45 -9.79 8.50 22.13
C SER A 45 -11.10 8.82 21.40
N PRO A 46 -12.28 8.66 22.04
CA PRO A 46 -12.50 8.17 23.40
C PRO A 46 -12.04 6.72 23.59
N SER A 47 -11.79 6.33 24.84
CA SER A 47 -11.36 4.97 25.17
C SER A 47 -12.39 3.94 24.70
N PRO A 48 -12.00 2.90 23.94
CA PRO A 48 -12.93 1.86 23.49
C PRO A 48 -13.61 1.11 24.62
N ASP A 49 -14.89 0.75 24.42
CA ASP A 49 -15.63 -0.15 25.31
C ASP A 49 -15.16 -1.61 25.15
N GLU A 50 -14.81 -1.99 23.93
CA GLU A 50 -14.19 -3.27 23.60
C GLU A 50 -12.97 -3.02 22.70
N GLN A 51 -11.90 -3.77 22.94
CA GLN A 51 -10.72 -3.78 22.08
C GLN A 51 -10.18 -5.21 22.00
N SER A 52 -9.85 -5.66 20.80
CA SER A 52 -9.20 -6.95 20.55
C SER A 52 -8.11 -6.82 19.51
N HIS A 53 -7.14 -7.72 19.60
CA HIS A 53 -6.00 -7.79 18.69
C HIS A 53 -5.93 -9.16 18.06
N PHE A 54 -5.67 -9.21 16.76
CA PHE A 54 -5.47 -10.44 16.01
C PHE A 54 -4.53 -10.20 14.83
N VAL A 55 -4.12 -11.28 14.19
CA VAL A 55 -3.34 -11.23 12.95
C VAL A 55 -4.26 -11.70 11.83
N ASP A 56 -4.39 -10.91 10.77
CA ASP A 56 -5.24 -11.27 9.63
C ASP A 56 -4.53 -12.25 8.67
N PHE A 57 -5.21 -12.63 7.58
CA PHE A 57 -4.69 -13.59 6.62
C PHE A 57 -3.32 -13.17 6.05
N PHE A 58 -3.13 -11.89 5.73
CA PHE A 58 -1.87 -11.37 5.16
C PHE A 58 -0.82 -11.04 6.23
N HIS A 59 -1.02 -11.55 7.44
CA HIS A 59 -0.15 -11.37 8.59
C HIS A 59 -0.06 -9.92 9.10
N HIS A 60 -1.11 -9.13 8.93
CA HIS A 60 -1.15 -7.78 9.52
C HIS A 60 -1.55 -7.81 10.99
N PRO A 61 -0.78 -7.16 11.88
CA PRO A 61 -1.22 -6.84 13.23
C PRO A 61 -2.46 -5.94 13.15
N THR A 62 -3.59 -6.47 13.58
CA THR A 62 -4.89 -5.83 13.42
C THR A 62 -5.51 -5.55 14.79
N THR A 63 -6.02 -4.33 14.97
CA THR A 63 -6.77 -3.96 16.17
C THR A 63 -8.24 -3.73 15.79
N SER A 64 -9.15 -4.42 16.47
CA SER A 64 -10.59 -4.18 16.38
C SER A 64 -11.06 -3.48 17.64
N PHE A 65 -11.93 -2.49 17.50
CA PHE A 65 -12.48 -1.79 18.66
C PHE A 65 -13.94 -1.36 18.46
N LEU A 66 -14.64 -1.13 19.59
CA LEU A 66 -16.03 -0.68 19.64
C LEU A 66 -16.18 0.53 20.54
N LEU A 67 -16.91 1.53 20.06
CA LEU A 67 -17.43 2.66 20.83
C LEU A 67 -18.96 2.61 20.81
N ARG A 68 -19.58 2.23 21.93
CA ARG A 68 -21.03 2.20 22.08
C ARG A 68 -21.59 3.59 22.34
N ALA A 69 -20.94 4.34 23.22
CA ALA A 69 -21.40 5.66 23.64
C ALA A 69 -21.37 6.67 22.47
N PRO A 70 -22.34 7.60 22.42
CA PRO A 70 -22.27 8.73 21.51
C PRO A 70 -20.98 9.56 21.71
N HIS A 71 -20.32 9.92 20.62
CA HIS A 71 -19.09 10.73 20.64
C HIS A 71 -19.04 11.69 19.46
N GLU A 72 -18.55 12.91 19.70
CA GLU A 72 -18.40 13.95 18.67
C GLU A 72 -17.10 13.81 17.88
N THR A 73 -16.09 13.18 18.48
CA THR A 73 -14.78 12.99 17.85
C THR A 73 -14.25 11.57 18.05
N LEU A 74 -13.40 11.14 17.11
CA LEU A 74 -12.58 9.94 17.22
C LEU A 74 -11.14 10.32 16.84
N ASP A 75 -10.23 10.12 17.76
CA ASP A 75 -8.80 10.37 17.59
C ASP A 75 -8.03 9.05 17.72
N ILE A 76 -7.27 8.72 16.68
CA ILE A 76 -6.38 7.57 16.64
C ILE A 76 -4.95 8.09 16.50
N ARG A 77 -4.08 7.69 17.40
CA ARG A 77 -2.65 8.03 17.36
C ARG A 77 -1.81 6.79 17.37
N MET A 78 -0.86 6.69 16.46
CA MET A 78 0.15 5.62 16.44
C MET A 78 1.53 6.25 16.64
N GLN A 79 2.33 5.61 17.47
CA GLN A 79 3.76 5.90 17.61
C GLN A 79 4.54 4.61 17.43
N ALA A 80 5.61 4.65 16.64
CA ALA A 80 6.44 3.47 16.42
C ALA A 80 7.91 3.83 16.22
N ARG A 81 8.79 2.91 16.59
CA ARG A 81 10.21 2.94 16.23
C ARG A 81 10.52 1.76 15.34
N VAL A 82 11.01 2.02 14.14
CA VAL A 82 11.27 1.00 13.12
C VAL A 82 12.69 1.11 12.61
N GLN A 83 13.38 -0.02 12.55
CA GLN A 83 14.65 -0.17 11.86
C GLN A 83 14.38 -0.67 10.44
N VAL A 84 14.85 0.05 9.42
CA VAL A 84 14.75 -0.34 8.01
C VAL A 84 16.13 -0.66 7.47
N GLU A 85 16.26 -1.78 6.77
CA GLU A 85 17.50 -2.28 6.22
C GLU A 85 17.59 -1.98 4.72
N SER A 86 18.81 -1.76 4.22
CA SER A 86 19.03 -1.62 2.79
C SER A 86 18.79 -2.95 2.11
N GLN A 87 17.98 -2.97 1.06
CA GLN A 87 17.94 -4.12 0.15
C GLN A 87 19.18 -4.10 -0.75
N PRO A 88 19.85 -5.24 -0.96
CA PRO A 88 20.90 -5.34 -1.97
C PRO A 88 20.27 -5.17 -3.37
N ILE A 89 20.98 -4.48 -4.27
CA ILE A 89 20.61 -4.47 -5.68
C ILE A 89 20.96 -5.84 -6.25
N ALA A 90 19.94 -6.62 -6.58
CA ALA A 90 20.12 -7.91 -7.25
C ALA A 90 20.24 -7.71 -8.76
N ALA A 91 21.07 -8.53 -9.41
CA ALA A 91 21.00 -8.69 -10.85
C ALA A 91 19.66 -9.31 -11.24
N ASP A 92 19.16 -8.98 -12.43
CA ASP A 92 17.89 -9.51 -12.92
C ASP A 92 18.03 -10.98 -13.34
N PHE A 93 17.56 -11.87 -12.47
CA PHE A 93 17.39 -13.31 -12.72
C PHE A 93 15.91 -13.68 -12.74
N SER A 94 15.02 -12.72 -13.03
CA SER A 94 13.59 -13.03 -13.18
C SER A 94 13.34 -13.73 -14.52
N PRO A 95 12.35 -14.63 -14.59
CA PRO A 95 12.04 -15.34 -15.82
C PRO A 95 11.54 -14.37 -16.90
N LEU A 96 11.68 -14.80 -18.16
CA LEU A 96 10.96 -14.16 -19.26
C LEU A 96 9.46 -14.24 -18.99
N LEU A 97 8.71 -13.28 -19.53
CA LEU A 97 7.25 -13.26 -19.35
C LEU A 97 6.59 -14.58 -19.79
N ALA A 98 7.11 -15.22 -20.84
CA ALA A 98 6.59 -16.47 -21.37
C ALA A 98 6.78 -17.67 -20.43
N ASP A 99 7.80 -17.64 -19.57
CA ASP A 99 8.15 -18.75 -18.67
C ASP A 99 7.50 -18.60 -17.29
N LEU A 100 7.08 -17.38 -16.92
CA LEU A 100 6.46 -17.07 -15.63
C LEU A 100 5.22 -17.95 -15.29
N PRO A 101 4.30 -18.27 -16.22
CA PRO A 101 3.15 -19.13 -15.91
C PRO A 101 3.52 -20.53 -15.42
N GLU A 102 4.61 -21.11 -15.94
CA GLU A 102 5.09 -22.44 -15.53
C GLU A 102 5.61 -22.38 -14.09
N GLU A 103 6.42 -21.38 -13.75
CA GLU A 103 6.92 -21.19 -12.38
C GLU A 103 5.78 -20.97 -11.37
N ILE A 104 4.78 -20.15 -11.71
CA ILE A 104 3.60 -19.93 -10.85
C ILE A 104 2.87 -21.25 -10.60
N THR A 105 2.63 -22.04 -11.65
CA THR A 105 1.94 -23.33 -11.55
C THR A 105 2.74 -24.35 -10.72
N GLY A 106 4.08 -24.27 -10.77
CA GLY A 106 4.98 -25.07 -9.94
C GLY A 106 4.90 -24.73 -8.45
N MET A 107 4.46 -23.53 -8.08
CA MET A 107 4.38 -23.12 -6.67
C MET A 107 3.15 -23.69 -5.96
N TRP A 108 3.36 -24.67 -5.08
CA TRP A 108 2.29 -25.33 -4.32
C TRP A 108 2.16 -24.74 -2.91
N SER A 109 1.72 -23.48 -2.84
CA SER A 109 1.54 -22.78 -1.56
C SER A 109 0.23 -21.99 -1.54
N LEU A 110 -0.49 -22.07 -0.42
CA LEU A 110 -1.61 -21.20 -0.08
C LEU A 110 -1.24 -20.15 0.97
N ALA A 111 0.06 -20.04 1.29
CA ALA A 111 0.55 -19.03 2.22
C ALA A 111 0.21 -17.61 1.70
N PRO A 112 0.17 -16.60 2.59
CA PRO A 112 -0.36 -15.29 2.22
C PRO A 112 0.49 -14.53 1.19
N ASP A 113 1.77 -14.90 1.06
CA ASP A 113 2.73 -14.38 0.09
C ASP A 113 2.78 -15.18 -1.22
N SER A 114 1.95 -16.22 -1.36
CA SER A 114 1.84 -17.01 -2.59
C SER A 114 1.38 -16.13 -3.76
N PRO A 115 2.04 -16.19 -4.92
CA PRO A 115 1.69 -15.40 -6.11
C PRO A 115 0.26 -15.66 -6.59
N HIS A 116 -0.31 -16.83 -6.29
CA HIS A 116 -1.67 -17.22 -6.67
C HIS A 116 -2.74 -16.24 -6.18
N HIS A 117 -2.55 -15.61 -5.01
CA HIS A 117 -3.50 -14.64 -4.47
C HIS A 117 -3.48 -13.30 -5.22
N PHE A 118 -2.40 -13.02 -5.94
CA PHE A 118 -2.10 -11.72 -6.55
C PHE A 118 -2.28 -11.73 -8.07
N LEU A 119 -3.02 -12.71 -8.57
CA LEU A 119 -3.48 -12.82 -9.94
C LEU A 119 -4.99 -12.54 -10.00
N GLY A 120 -5.46 -12.09 -11.17
CA GLY A 120 -6.88 -11.88 -11.42
C GLY A 120 -7.51 -10.74 -10.60
N ASP A 121 -8.84 -10.81 -10.50
CA ASP A 121 -9.66 -9.77 -9.92
C ASP A 121 -9.60 -9.72 -8.39
N SER A 122 -9.74 -8.51 -7.85
CA SER A 122 -9.92 -8.24 -6.42
C SER A 122 -10.98 -7.14 -6.24
N PRO A 123 -11.50 -6.87 -5.03
CA PRO A 123 -12.67 -6.00 -4.85
C PRO A 123 -12.64 -4.64 -5.55
N ARG A 124 -11.46 -4.03 -5.72
CA ARG A 124 -11.28 -2.75 -6.42
C ARG A 124 -10.67 -2.88 -7.82
N LEU A 125 -10.15 -4.06 -8.16
CA LEU A 125 -9.47 -4.32 -9.42
C LEU A 125 -10.26 -5.36 -10.21
N THR A 126 -11.05 -4.89 -11.17
CA THR A 126 -11.78 -5.72 -12.12
C THR A 126 -11.15 -5.60 -13.50
N GLU A 127 -11.30 -6.57 -14.40
CA GLU A 127 -10.67 -6.51 -15.72
C GLU A 127 -10.94 -5.18 -16.47
N ALA A 128 -9.89 -4.52 -16.96
CA ALA A 128 -10.00 -3.32 -17.78
C ALA A 128 -9.13 -3.41 -19.04
N ARG A 129 -9.79 -3.54 -20.19
CA ARG A 129 -9.13 -3.71 -21.49
C ARG A 129 -8.15 -2.58 -21.84
N GLU A 130 -8.50 -1.35 -21.52
CA GLU A 130 -7.68 -0.17 -21.84
C GLU A 130 -6.34 -0.18 -21.09
N ILE A 131 -6.36 -0.58 -19.82
CA ILE A 131 -5.16 -0.76 -19.00
C ILE A 131 -4.36 -1.96 -19.49
N ALA A 132 -5.03 -3.05 -19.88
CA ALA A 132 -4.37 -4.23 -20.45
C ALA A 132 -3.69 -3.93 -21.80
N ASP A 133 -4.32 -3.15 -22.68
CA ASP A 133 -3.73 -2.70 -23.94
C ASP A 133 -2.50 -1.80 -23.70
N TYR A 134 -2.59 -0.91 -22.71
CA TYR A 134 -1.46 -0.10 -22.26
C TYR A 134 -0.30 -0.93 -21.73
N ALA A 135 -0.60 -1.99 -20.95
CA ALA A 135 0.39 -2.91 -20.42
C ALA A 135 1.08 -3.72 -21.53
N ARG A 136 0.28 -4.27 -22.46
CA ARG A 136 0.78 -5.03 -23.62
C ARG A 136 1.72 -4.23 -24.50
N SER A 137 1.51 -2.93 -24.65
CA SER A 137 2.42 -2.11 -25.46
C SER A 137 3.78 -1.85 -24.79
N CYS A 138 3.94 -2.22 -23.52
CA CYS A 138 5.21 -2.18 -22.77
C CYS A 138 5.88 -3.55 -22.64
N ALA A 139 5.18 -4.64 -23.01
CA ALA A 139 5.64 -5.99 -22.80
C ALA A 139 5.96 -6.65 -24.14
N THR A 140 7.17 -7.18 -24.26
CA THR A 140 7.58 -8.06 -25.35
C THR A 140 8.04 -9.39 -24.77
N PRO A 141 7.90 -10.52 -25.51
CA PRO A 141 8.20 -11.85 -24.96
C PRO A 141 9.65 -12.07 -24.52
N ASP A 142 10.58 -11.26 -25.03
CA ASP A 142 12.01 -11.24 -24.71
C ASP A 142 12.36 -10.44 -23.45
N LEU A 143 11.38 -9.79 -22.82
CA LEU A 143 11.57 -9.10 -21.56
C LEU A 143 11.26 -10.00 -20.37
N THR A 144 12.04 -9.82 -19.31
CA THR A 144 11.79 -10.43 -18.01
C THR A 144 10.61 -9.77 -17.29
N ALA A 145 10.02 -10.48 -16.32
CA ALA A 145 8.97 -9.91 -15.48
C ALA A 145 9.42 -8.62 -14.76
N MET A 146 10.68 -8.57 -14.30
CA MET A 146 11.25 -7.40 -13.65
C MET A 146 11.43 -6.22 -14.63
N GLN A 147 11.92 -6.47 -15.84
CA GLN A 147 12.07 -5.43 -16.86
C GLN A 147 10.74 -4.80 -17.24
N ILE A 148 9.69 -5.62 -17.40
CA ILE A 148 8.33 -5.14 -17.68
C ILE A 148 7.81 -4.29 -16.52
N ALA A 149 8.01 -4.73 -15.28
CA ALA A 149 7.58 -3.97 -14.10
C ALA A 149 8.25 -2.60 -14.02
N HIS A 150 9.57 -2.51 -14.26
CA HIS A 150 10.28 -1.23 -14.32
C HIS A 150 9.80 -0.35 -15.48
N ALA A 151 9.58 -0.92 -16.67
CA ALA A 151 9.09 -0.18 -17.82
C ALA A 151 7.69 0.42 -17.57
N LEU A 152 6.78 -0.34 -16.94
CA LEU A 152 5.46 0.14 -16.55
C LEU A 152 5.52 1.20 -15.47
N CYS A 153 6.37 1.02 -14.44
CA CYS A 153 6.61 2.00 -13.39
C CYS A 153 7.01 3.36 -13.98
N ALA A 154 8.05 3.36 -14.84
CA ALA A 154 8.56 4.56 -15.49
C ALA A 154 7.53 5.22 -16.41
N ARG A 155 6.77 4.41 -17.16
CA ARG A 155 5.75 4.94 -18.06
C ARG A 155 4.57 5.54 -17.30
N ILE A 156 4.10 4.91 -16.23
CA ILE A 156 3.01 5.45 -15.39
C ILE A 156 3.45 6.79 -14.77
N ASN A 157 4.65 6.85 -14.17
CA ASN A 157 5.18 8.10 -13.63
C ASN A 157 5.26 9.21 -14.69
N LYS A 158 5.66 8.88 -15.92
CA LYS A 158 5.75 9.84 -17.02
C LYS A 158 4.38 10.31 -17.54
N ASP A 159 3.44 9.38 -17.69
CA ASP A 159 2.16 9.61 -18.35
C ASP A 159 1.11 10.19 -17.38
N PHE A 160 1.33 10.09 -16.06
CA PHE A 160 0.39 10.53 -15.03
C PHE A 160 0.94 11.73 -14.26
N THR A 161 0.05 12.61 -13.81
CA THR A 161 0.40 13.75 -12.93
C THR A 161 -0.15 13.52 -11.53
N TYR A 162 0.71 13.67 -10.52
CA TYR A 162 0.29 13.58 -9.13
C TYR A 162 -0.57 14.79 -8.74
N ASP A 163 -1.77 14.52 -8.23
CA ASP A 163 -2.76 15.53 -7.92
C ASP A 163 -3.71 15.07 -6.80
N PRO A 164 -3.53 15.56 -5.56
CA PRO A 164 -4.38 15.24 -4.41
C PRO A 164 -5.86 15.64 -4.55
N GLU A 165 -6.21 16.53 -5.47
CA GLU A 165 -7.57 17.03 -5.65
C GLU A 165 -8.31 16.33 -6.81
N ALA A 166 -7.61 15.54 -7.63
CA ALA A 166 -8.17 14.94 -8.84
C ALA A 166 -9.09 13.74 -8.57
N THR A 167 -8.87 13.02 -7.48
CA THR A 167 -9.51 11.74 -7.18
C THR A 167 -9.97 11.65 -5.74
N THR A 168 -10.82 10.67 -5.46
CA THR A 168 -11.25 10.33 -4.10
C THR A 168 -10.85 8.91 -3.80
N VAL A 169 -10.97 8.49 -2.53
CA VAL A 169 -10.69 7.09 -2.17
C VAL A 169 -11.50 6.10 -3.00
N ASP A 170 -12.70 6.46 -3.48
CA ASP A 170 -13.61 5.61 -4.25
C ASP A 170 -13.39 5.64 -5.77
N THR A 171 -12.47 6.48 -6.26
CA THR A 171 -12.13 6.52 -7.69
C THR A 171 -11.59 5.16 -8.13
N THR A 172 -12.16 4.64 -9.21
CA THR A 172 -11.73 3.35 -9.77
C THR A 172 -10.42 3.49 -10.53
N PRO A 173 -9.63 2.39 -10.66
CA PRO A 173 -8.38 2.44 -11.42
C PRO A 173 -8.60 2.84 -12.89
N LEU A 174 -9.73 2.45 -13.49
CA LEU A 174 -10.08 2.79 -14.87
C LEU A 174 -10.37 4.29 -15.03
N GLU A 175 -11.08 4.89 -14.08
CA GLU A 175 -11.33 6.34 -14.08
C GLU A 175 -10.02 7.10 -13.94
N ALA A 176 -9.18 6.74 -12.96
CA ALA A 176 -7.87 7.36 -12.79
C ALA A 176 -6.97 7.18 -14.03
N PHE A 177 -7.01 6.00 -14.66
CA PHE A 177 -6.27 5.75 -15.90
C PHE A 177 -6.73 6.65 -17.05
N LYS A 178 -8.03 6.92 -17.17
CA LYS A 178 -8.58 7.85 -18.18
C LYS A 178 -8.20 9.30 -17.88
N LEU A 179 -8.19 9.67 -16.60
CA LEU A 179 -7.82 11.02 -16.16
C LEU A 179 -6.32 11.28 -16.30
N LYS A 180 -5.48 10.25 -16.16
CA LYS A 180 -4.01 10.36 -16.07
C LYS A 180 -3.56 11.33 -14.96
N ARG A 181 -4.39 11.48 -13.93
CA ARG A 181 -4.19 12.37 -12.77
C ARG A 181 -4.77 11.69 -11.54
N GLY A 182 -4.08 11.80 -10.41
CA GLY A 182 -4.52 11.19 -9.16
C GLY A 182 -3.39 11.09 -8.14
N VAL A 183 -3.56 10.25 -7.13
CA VAL A 183 -2.61 10.08 -6.02
C VAL A 183 -1.89 8.73 -6.09
N CYS A 184 -1.00 8.48 -5.12
CA CYS A 184 -0.21 7.24 -5.05
C CYS A 184 -1.08 5.97 -5.05
N GLN A 185 -2.27 6.01 -4.45
CA GLN A 185 -3.26 4.91 -4.51
C GLN A 185 -3.63 4.58 -5.96
N ASP A 186 -3.96 5.60 -6.76
CA ASP A 186 -4.41 5.43 -8.14
C ASP A 186 -3.31 4.83 -9.02
N PHE A 187 -2.09 5.37 -8.89
CA PHE A 187 -0.93 4.92 -9.67
C PHE A 187 -0.61 3.46 -9.33
N THR A 188 -0.68 3.12 -8.04
CA THR A 188 -0.48 1.77 -7.53
C THR A 188 -1.53 0.80 -8.08
N HIS A 189 -2.81 1.14 -8.02
CA HIS A 189 -3.88 0.27 -8.56
C HIS A 189 -3.78 0.09 -10.07
N VAL A 190 -3.53 1.15 -10.83
CA VAL A 190 -3.33 1.08 -12.28
C VAL A 190 -2.16 0.16 -12.62
N MET A 191 -1.04 0.29 -11.91
CA MET A 191 0.14 -0.54 -12.16
C MET A 191 -0.11 -2.01 -11.80
N ILE A 192 -0.77 -2.30 -10.66
CA ILE A 192 -1.14 -3.68 -10.29
C ILE A 192 -2.01 -4.31 -11.36
N GLN A 193 -3.04 -3.59 -11.80
CA GLN A 193 -3.97 -4.09 -12.81
C GLN A 193 -3.28 -4.31 -14.17
N ALA A 194 -2.38 -3.41 -14.56
CA ALA A 194 -1.56 -3.56 -15.75
C ALA A 194 -0.69 -4.83 -15.69
N LEU A 195 0.00 -5.07 -14.58
CA LEU A 195 0.84 -6.25 -14.37
C LEU A 195 0.01 -7.55 -14.37
N ARG A 196 -1.11 -7.58 -13.64
CA ARG A 196 -1.99 -8.75 -13.59
C ARG A 196 -2.59 -9.09 -14.95
N SER A 197 -2.87 -8.09 -15.78
CA SER A 197 -3.35 -8.31 -17.16
C SER A 197 -2.33 -9.02 -18.07
N LEU A 198 -1.05 -9.00 -17.69
CA LEU A 198 0.04 -9.72 -18.35
C LEU A 198 0.34 -11.08 -17.70
N GLY A 199 -0.40 -11.46 -16.65
CA GLY A 199 -0.13 -12.67 -15.87
C GLY A 199 1.00 -12.52 -14.85
N ILE A 200 1.47 -11.30 -14.57
CA ILE A 200 2.47 -11.03 -13.55
C ILE A 200 1.77 -10.82 -12.20
N PRO A 201 2.03 -11.64 -11.17
CA PRO A 201 1.43 -11.46 -9.86
C PRO A 201 1.87 -10.14 -9.24
N ALA A 202 0.90 -9.31 -8.86
CA ALA A 202 1.16 -7.99 -8.31
C ALA A 202 0.18 -7.65 -7.19
N GLY A 203 0.66 -6.94 -6.17
CA GLY A 203 -0.11 -6.59 -4.99
C GLY A 203 0.13 -5.15 -4.54
N TYR A 204 -0.72 -4.72 -3.62
CA TYR A 204 -0.70 -3.41 -3.02
C TYR A 204 0.13 -3.43 -1.75
N VAL A 205 0.96 -2.40 -1.58
CA VAL A 205 1.68 -2.13 -0.34
C VAL A 205 1.18 -0.81 0.23
N SER A 206 0.75 -0.84 1.48
CA SER A 206 0.38 0.33 2.26
C SER A 206 1.47 0.60 3.30
N GLY A 207 1.86 1.85 3.46
CA GLY A 207 2.92 2.20 4.39
C GLY A 207 3.16 3.70 4.54
N PHE A 208 4.38 4.03 4.94
CA PHE A 208 4.82 5.41 5.12
C PHE A 208 6.05 5.68 4.27
N LEU A 209 6.19 6.94 3.87
CA LEU A 209 7.34 7.45 3.17
C LEU A 209 8.07 8.47 4.06
N ARG A 210 9.39 8.51 3.97
CA ARG A 210 10.19 9.48 4.73
C ARG A 210 9.75 10.92 4.46
N THR A 211 9.39 11.66 5.51
CA THR A 211 8.85 13.02 5.39
C THR A 211 9.91 14.08 5.10
N ILE A 212 11.09 13.94 5.71
CA ILE A 212 12.23 14.87 5.56
C ILE A 212 13.30 14.22 4.68
N PRO A 213 13.54 14.70 3.45
CA PRO A 213 14.52 14.09 2.57
C PRO A 213 15.96 14.23 3.15
N PRO A 214 16.91 13.36 2.75
CA PRO A 214 18.33 13.59 3.01
C PRO A 214 18.79 14.98 2.52
N PRO A 215 19.82 15.58 3.14
CA PRO A 215 20.37 16.86 2.67
C PRO A 215 20.71 16.82 1.17
N GLY A 216 20.15 17.76 0.41
CA GLY A 216 20.37 17.87 -1.04
C GLY A 216 19.47 17.00 -1.93
N LYS A 217 18.50 16.27 -1.37
CA LYS A 217 17.47 15.55 -2.15
C LYS A 217 16.12 16.25 -2.07
N GLU A 218 15.33 16.12 -3.13
CA GLU A 218 13.95 16.60 -3.16
C GLU A 218 13.04 15.75 -2.27
N ARG A 219 11.96 16.36 -1.78
CA ARG A 219 10.94 15.67 -1.00
C ARG A 219 10.13 14.75 -1.93
N LEU A 220 9.94 13.51 -1.52
CA LEU A 220 9.14 12.56 -2.29
C LEU A 220 7.64 12.92 -2.22
N GLU A 221 6.92 12.67 -3.30
CA GLU A 221 5.48 12.88 -3.36
C GLU A 221 4.74 11.87 -2.47
N GLY A 222 3.67 12.33 -1.80
CA GLY A 222 2.88 11.50 -0.87
C GLY A 222 3.45 11.39 0.55
N ALA A 223 4.56 12.06 0.85
CA ALA A 223 5.23 11.93 2.16
C ALA A 223 4.47 12.54 3.36
N ASP A 224 3.46 13.38 3.14
CA ASP A 224 2.66 14.01 4.22
C ASP A 224 1.56 13.10 4.81
N ALA A 225 1.35 11.91 4.23
CA ALA A 225 0.29 10.99 4.60
C ALA A 225 0.76 9.53 4.52
N MET A 226 -0.19 8.59 4.58
CA MET A 226 0.09 7.21 4.20
C MET A 226 0.37 7.13 2.71
N HIS A 227 1.38 6.35 2.36
CA HIS A 227 1.81 6.14 0.99
C HIS A 227 1.46 4.74 0.50
N ALA A 228 1.41 4.59 -0.82
CA ALA A 228 1.07 3.35 -1.49
C ALA A 228 2.02 3.07 -2.64
N TRP A 229 2.37 1.80 -2.81
CA TRP A 229 3.20 1.34 -3.93
C TRP A 229 2.92 -0.14 -4.23
N VAL A 230 3.64 -0.68 -5.22
CA VAL A 230 3.35 -2.00 -5.78
C VAL A 230 4.38 -3.02 -5.30
N ARG A 231 3.93 -4.22 -4.94
CA ARG A 231 4.78 -5.43 -4.87
C ARG A 231 4.56 -6.31 -6.09
N ILE A 232 5.62 -6.86 -6.66
CA ILE A 232 5.61 -7.66 -7.89
C ILE A 232 6.37 -8.96 -7.65
N TRP A 233 5.79 -10.08 -8.03
CA TRP A 233 6.48 -11.37 -7.97
C TRP A 233 7.24 -11.61 -9.27
N CYS A 234 8.56 -11.75 -9.17
CA CYS A 234 9.48 -11.81 -10.31
C CYS A 234 10.17 -13.19 -10.41
N GLY A 235 9.41 -14.27 -10.21
CA GLY A 235 9.92 -15.64 -10.23
C GLY A 235 10.50 -16.10 -8.90
N GLU A 236 10.76 -17.40 -8.76
CA GLU A 236 11.20 -17.99 -7.49
C GLU A 236 12.59 -17.49 -7.05
N THR A 237 13.51 -17.31 -8.01
CA THR A 237 14.89 -16.88 -7.74
C THR A 237 14.97 -15.47 -7.17
N ILE A 238 14.14 -14.56 -7.66
CA ILE A 238 14.11 -13.16 -7.23
C ILE A 238 13.11 -12.95 -6.09
N GLY A 239 11.98 -13.65 -6.14
CA GLY A 239 10.86 -13.45 -5.23
C GLY A 239 10.12 -12.13 -5.47
N TRP A 240 9.66 -11.52 -4.38
CA TRP A 240 8.89 -10.28 -4.42
C TRP A 240 9.80 -9.05 -4.42
N ILE A 241 9.64 -8.19 -5.43
CA ILE A 241 10.22 -6.84 -5.46
C ILE A 241 9.14 -5.79 -5.22
N GLU A 242 9.55 -4.56 -4.94
CA GLU A 242 8.62 -3.45 -4.69
C GLU A 242 9.04 -2.20 -5.46
N LEU A 243 8.07 -1.55 -6.12
CA LEU A 243 8.25 -0.37 -6.96
C LEU A 243 7.23 0.71 -6.63
N ASP A 244 7.69 1.95 -6.56
CA ASP A 244 6.87 3.14 -6.37
C ASP A 244 6.64 3.86 -7.71
N PRO A 245 5.47 3.69 -8.35
CA PRO A 245 5.15 4.36 -9.61
C PRO A 245 4.93 5.87 -9.45
N THR A 246 4.71 6.36 -8.23
CA THR A 246 4.56 7.80 -7.97
C THR A 246 5.89 8.51 -8.18
N ASN A 247 6.97 7.92 -7.64
CA ASN A 247 8.30 8.51 -7.66
C ASN A 247 9.27 7.84 -8.67
N ASN A 248 8.82 6.81 -9.39
CA ASN A 248 9.61 5.99 -10.32
C ASN A 248 10.92 5.45 -9.72
N ILE A 249 10.81 4.85 -8.54
CA ILE A 249 11.96 4.27 -7.82
C ILE A 249 11.63 2.90 -7.23
N PRO A 250 12.64 2.03 -7.02
CA PRO A 250 12.48 0.86 -6.15
C PRO A 250 12.13 1.29 -4.72
N ALA A 251 11.24 0.55 -4.06
CA ALA A 251 10.91 0.82 -2.66
C ALA A 251 12.08 0.40 -1.75
N GLY A 252 12.74 1.40 -1.16
CA GLY A 252 13.98 1.26 -0.42
C GLY A 252 13.85 1.63 1.04
N MET A 253 14.93 2.17 1.62
CA MET A 253 14.99 2.49 3.05
C MET A 253 14.05 3.62 3.49
N ASP A 254 13.58 4.43 2.55
CA ASP A 254 12.63 5.51 2.82
C ASP A 254 11.17 5.01 2.83
N HIS A 255 10.92 3.74 2.47
CA HIS A 255 9.59 3.11 2.44
C HIS A 255 9.43 2.16 3.64
N ILE A 256 8.48 2.46 4.51
CA ILE A 256 8.18 1.64 5.70
C ILE A 256 6.86 0.92 5.49
N VAL A 257 6.90 -0.41 5.43
CA VAL A 257 5.75 -1.27 5.17
C VAL A 257 4.85 -1.36 6.40
N VAL A 258 3.55 -1.16 6.19
CA VAL A 258 2.49 -1.40 7.19
C VAL A 258 1.64 -2.61 6.81
N ALA A 259 1.30 -2.78 5.53
CA ALA A 259 0.44 -3.87 5.09
C ALA A 259 0.64 -4.24 3.61
N TYR A 260 0.37 -5.50 3.29
CA TYR A 260 0.36 -6.10 1.97
C TYR A 260 -1.01 -6.69 1.63
N GLY A 261 -1.51 -6.45 0.43
CA GLY A 261 -2.78 -7.05 0.03
C GLY A 261 -2.94 -7.10 -1.47
N ARG A 262 -4.06 -7.64 -1.94
CA ARG A 262 -4.33 -7.72 -3.38
C ARG A 262 -4.67 -6.35 -3.94
N ASP A 263 -5.42 -5.56 -3.18
CA ASP A 263 -5.69 -4.15 -3.46
C ASP A 263 -5.87 -3.38 -2.14
N TYR A 264 -6.38 -2.16 -2.22
CA TYR A 264 -6.58 -1.31 -1.04
C TYR A 264 -7.56 -1.89 -0.02
N SER A 265 -8.55 -2.69 -0.45
CA SER A 265 -9.56 -3.26 0.44
C SER A 265 -8.97 -4.24 1.46
N ASP A 266 -7.86 -4.90 1.14
CA ASP A 266 -7.16 -5.81 2.07
C ASP A 266 -6.29 -5.05 3.09
N VAL A 267 -5.93 -3.77 2.82
CA VAL A 267 -4.92 -3.00 3.58
C VAL A 267 -5.44 -1.65 4.11
N VAL A 268 -6.76 -1.45 4.12
CA VAL A 268 -7.36 -0.19 4.59
C VAL A 268 -6.84 0.13 6.00
N PRO A 269 -6.29 1.34 6.24
CA PRO A 269 -5.70 1.71 7.53
C PRO A 269 -6.71 1.68 8.67
N VAL A 270 -7.91 2.21 8.42
CA VAL A 270 -9.06 2.19 9.33
C VAL A 270 -10.31 1.93 8.50
N ILE A 271 -11.02 0.84 8.78
CA ILE A 271 -12.32 0.52 8.17
C ILE A 271 -13.32 0.24 9.28
N GLY A 272 -14.57 0.63 9.11
CA GLY A 272 -15.58 0.37 10.12
C GLY A 272 -16.98 0.80 9.72
N VAL A 273 -17.89 0.61 10.66
CA VAL A 273 -19.29 1.02 10.55
C VAL A 273 -19.67 1.80 11.80
N LEU A 274 -20.47 2.84 11.64
CA LEU A 274 -20.96 3.68 12.72
C LEU A 274 -22.34 4.23 12.38
N LYS A 275 -23.08 4.66 13.41
CA LYS A 275 -24.36 5.37 13.24
C LYS A 275 -24.13 6.86 13.50
N SER A 276 -24.36 7.69 12.49
CA SER A 276 -24.27 9.15 12.61
C SER A 276 -25.30 9.80 11.69
N TYR A 277 -25.48 11.10 11.84
CA TYR A 277 -26.32 11.95 11.02
C TYR A 277 -25.49 13.17 10.57
N GLY A 278 -25.65 13.59 9.32
CA GLY A 278 -24.85 14.68 8.74
C GLY A 278 -23.50 14.20 8.21
N GLY A 279 -22.61 15.16 7.96
CA GLY A 279 -21.26 14.90 7.46
C GLY A 279 -20.28 14.60 8.59
N HIS A 280 -19.04 14.34 8.17
CA HIS A 280 -17.90 14.31 9.07
C HIS A 280 -16.68 14.90 8.36
N ARG A 281 -15.73 15.39 9.15
CA ARG A 281 -14.42 15.85 8.66
C ARG A 281 -13.34 14.98 9.23
N ALA A 282 -12.41 14.56 8.37
CA ALA A 282 -11.24 13.79 8.74
C ALA A 282 -9.97 14.63 8.58
N VAL A 283 -9.02 14.45 9.49
CA VAL A 283 -7.66 14.98 9.39
C VAL A 283 -6.67 13.84 9.55
N GLN A 284 -5.57 13.91 8.80
CA GLN A 284 -4.49 12.95 8.89
C GLN A 284 -3.15 13.70 8.88
N ALA A 285 -2.21 13.23 9.70
CA ALA A 285 -0.84 13.71 9.71
C ALA A 285 0.12 12.54 9.99
N VAL A 286 1.23 12.49 9.26
CA VAL A 286 2.29 11.50 9.41
C VAL A 286 3.64 12.20 9.54
N ASP A 287 4.42 11.79 10.53
CA ASP A 287 5.83 12.14 10.65
C ASP A 287 6.68 10.87 10.62
N VAL A 288 7.71 10.85 9.76
CA VAL A 288 8.70 9.77 9.67
C VAL A 288 10.09 10.38 9.85
N ILE A 289 10.54 10.42 11.10
CA ILE A 289 11.73 11.15 11.51
C ILE A 289 12.91 10.18 11.61
N PRO A 290 13.96 10.36 10.81
CA PRO A 290 15.15 9.53 10.92
C PRO A 290 15.93 9.84 12.20
N LEU A 291 16.34 8.80 12.90
CA LEU A 291 17.24 8.89 14.05
C LEU A 291 18.70 8.80 13.58
N LYS A 292 19.55 9.62 14.21
CA LYS A 292 20.99 9.61 14.00
C LYS A 292 21.66 8.44 14.71
#